data_AF-A0A7S2N543-F1
#
_entry.id   AF-A0A7S2N543-F1
#
_cell.length_a   1.000
_cell.length_b   1.000
_cell.length_c   1.000
_cell.angle_alpha   90.00
_cell.angle_beta   90.00
_cell.angle_gamma   90.00
#
_symmetry.space_group_name_H-M   'P 1'
#
loop_
_entity.id
_entity.type
_entity.pdbx_description
1 polymer ?
#
loop_
_entity_poly.entity_id
_entity_poly.type
_entity_poly.pdbx_seq_one_letter_code
_entity_poly.pdbx_strand_id
1 'polypeptide(L)'
;SKDGGTGVLSVAAERIAASRQFTFELAQPPLPSAPESELPDFTGRWKCVSAEGEWDEVLQLFGVPMLARRIAFGTGFGANRAIQTLSQIGTRELTVENSMMQKTYKE
;
A
#
# COMPACT_ATOMS: atom_id res chain seq x y z
N SER A 1 -27.74 1.07 70.81
CA SER A 1 -28.86 2.04 70.80
C SER A 1 -29.20 2.31 69.35
N LYS A 2 -30.44 1.95 68.97
CA LYS A 2 -31.24 2.45 67.84
C LYS A 2 -30.67 2.26 66.42
N ASP A 3 -31.20 1.33 65.63
CA ASP A 3 -32.52 1.35 64.94
C ASP A 3 -32.47 2.12 63.62
N GLY A 4 -32.96 1.46 62.57
CA GLY A 4 -33.29 2.02 61.26
C GLY A 4 -32.63 1.23 60.13
N GLY A 5 -33.25 0.27 59.46
CA GLY A 5 -34.67 -0.02 59.31
C GLY A 5 -34.97 -0.24 57.82
N THR A 6 -35.22 -1.51 57.48
CA THR A 6 -36.28 -1.97 56.57
C THR A 6 -36.19 -1.64 55.07
N GLY A 7 -36.29 -2.67 54.23
CA GLY A 7 -36.79 -2.50 52.86
C GLY A 7 -36.45 -3.60 51.86
N VAL A 8 -36.94 -4.82 52.08
CA VAL A 8 -37.13 -5.79 50.98
C VAL A 8 -38.19 -5.24 50.04
N LEU A 9 -37.90 -5.11 48.74
CA LEU A 9 -38.89 -5.28 47.67
C LEU A 9 -38.22 -5.70 46.36
N SER A 10 -38.72 -6.83 45.86
CA SER A 10 -38.49 -7.46 44.56
C SER A 10 -38.90 -6.54 43.40
N VAL A 11 -38.08 -6.47 42.35
CA VAL A 11 -38.57 -6.34 40.96
C VAL A 11 -37.60 -7.09 40.04
N ALA A 12 -38.02 -8.28 39.61
CA ALA A 12 -37.58 -8.88 38.36
C ALA A 12 -38.17 -8.06 37.20
N ALA A 13 -37.36 -7.69 36.21
CA ALA A 13 -37.79 -7.52 34.81
C ALA A 13 -36.58 -7.15 33.94
N GLU A 14 -36.21 -8.08 33.07
CA GLU A 14 -35.71 -7.89 31.71
C GLU A 14 -35.24 -6.47 31.34
N ARG A 15 -33.92 -6.31 31.21
CA ARG A 15 -33.37 -5.28 30.32
C ARG A 15 -32.93 -5.97 29.03
N ILE A 16 -33.89 -5.95 28.12
CA ILE A 16 -33.85 -6.27 26.70
C ILE A 16 -32.48 -5.97 26.10
N ALA A 17 -31.85 -7.02 25.58
CA ALA A 17 -30.77 -6.95 24.63
C ALA A 17 -31.25 -6.20 23.38
N ALA A 18 -30.62 -5.08 23.07
CA ALA A 18 -30.78 -4.42 21.78
C ALA A 18 -29.41 -3.98 21.29
N SER A 19 -28.56 -4.98 21.01
CA SER A 19 -27.41 -4.83 20.12
C SER A 19 -27.94 -4.38 18.76
N ARG A 20 -27.90 -3.07 18.49
CA ARG A 20 -28.11 -2.54 17.14
C ARG A 20 -26.94 -3.00 16.28
N GLN A 21 -27.10 -4.14 15.61
CA GLN A 21 -26.28 -4.47 14.46
C GLN A 21 -26.71 -3.52 13.34
N PHE A 22 -25.87 -2.53 13.05
CA PHE A 22 -26.03 -1.69 11.87
C PHE A 22 -25.35 -2.44 10.72
N THR A 23 -26.10 -3.28 10.01
CA THR A 23 -25.62 -3.87 8.77
C THR A 23 -25.75 -2.81 7.68
N PHE A 24 -24.63 -2.21 7.32
CA PHE A 24 -24.56 -1.36 6.13
C PHE A 24 -24.48 -2.28 4.91
N GLU A 25 -25.65 -2.70 4.41
CA GLU A 25 -25.74 -3.34 3.09
C GLU A 25 -25.55 -2.25 2.04
N LEU A 26 -24.29 -2.06 1.62
CA LEU A 26 -23.98 -1.41 0.35
C LEU A 26 -24.56 -2.29 -0.75
N ALA A 27 -25.82 -2.05 -1.13
CA ALA A 27 -26.35 -2.49 -2.40
C ALA A 27 -25.52 -1.80 -3.49
N GLN A 28 -24.38 -2.39 -3.83
CA GLN A 28 -23.52 -1.91 -4.89
C GLN A 28 -24.30 -2.17 -6.18
N PRO A 29 -24.74 -1.14 -6.92
CA PRO A 29 -25.31 -1.37 -8.24
C PRO A 29 -24.28 -2.18 -9.03
N PRO A 30 -24.72 -3.13 -9.89
CA PRO A 30 -23.77 -3.84 -10.74
C PRO A 30 -22.96 -2.77 -11.47
N LEU A 31 -21.66 -2.72 -11.18
CA LEU A 31 -20.77 -1.80 -11.86
C LEU A 31 -21.01 -2.00 -13.35
N PRO A 32 -21.21 -0.95 -14.15
CA PRO A 32 -21.24 -1.11 -15.59
C PRO A 32 -19.99 -1.90 -15.94
N SER A 33 -20.17 -3.09 -16.53
CA SER A 33 -19.08 -3.92 -17.02
C SER A 33 -18.36 -3.05 -18.05
N ALA A 34 -17.35 -2.31 -17.59
CA ALA A 34 -16.47 -1.62 -18.50
C ALA A 34 -16.02 -2.68 -19.50
N PRO A 35 -15.97 -2.38 -20.81
CA PRO A 35 -15.31 -3.28 -21.73
C PRO A 35 -13.96 -3.62 -21.09
N GLU A 36 -13.61 -4.90 -21.01
CA GLU A 36 -12.26 -5.32 -20.65
C GLU A 36 -11.32 -4.69 -21.68
N SER A 37 -10.97 -3.43 -21.48
CA SER A 37 -9.92 -2.77 -22.21
C SER A 37 -8.71 -3.62 -21.88
N GLU A 38 -8.19 -4.31 -22.90
CA GLU A 38 -6.96 -5.08 -22.80
C GLU A 38 -5.95 -4.19 -22.05
N LEU A 39 -5.56 -4.62 -20.85
CA LEU A 39 -4.61 -3.86 -20.05
C LEU A 39 -3.36 -3.64 -20.91
N PRO A 40 -2.71 -2.47 -20.82
CA PRO A 40 -1.48 -2.25 -21.55
C PRO A 40 -0.47 -3.36 -21.24
N ASP A 41 0.23 -3.86 -22.26
CA ASP A 41 1.35 -4.78 -22.07
C ASP A 41 2.59 -3.97 -21.68
N PHE A 42 3.07 -4.17 -20.45
CA PHE A 42 4.27 -3.52 -19.93
C PHE A 42 5.55 -4.35 -20.12
N THR A 43 5.44 -5.53 -20.75
CA THR A 43 6.56 -6.46 -20.95
C THR A 43 7.70 -5.80 -21.70
N GLY A 44 8.92 -5.94 -21.18
CA GLY A 44 10.11 -5.45 -21.85
C GLY A 44 11.17 -4.93 -20.89
N ARG A 45 12.19 -4.29 -21.47
CA ARG A 45 13.33 -3.76 -20.75
C ARG A 45 13.28 -2.24 -20.73
N TRP A 46 13.10 -1.69 -19.54
CA TRP A 46 12.93 -0.27 -19.29
C TRP A 46 14.21 0.29 -18.68
N LYS A 47 14.62 1.46 -19.14
CA LYS A 47 15.77 2.18 -18.58
C LYS A 47 15.26 3.45 -17.90
N CYS A 48 15.66 3.67 -16.65
CA CYS A 48 15.42 4.94 -15.98
C CYS A 48 16.22 6.03 -16.71
N VAL A 49 15.55 6.98 -17.35
CA VAL A 49 16.21 8.05 -18.14
C VAL A 49 16.52 9.28 -17.28
N SER A 50 15.61 9.65 -16.40
CA SER A 50 15.73 10.73 -15.43
C SER A 50 15.02 10.36 -14.13
N ALA A 51 15.39 11.04 -13.06
CA ALA A 51 14.72 10.98 -11.76
C ALA A 51 14.63 12.42 -11.25
N GLU A 52 13.41 12.93 -11.12
CA GLU A 52 13.11 14.33 -10.77
C GLU A 52 12.24 14.38 -9.52
N GLY A 53 12.27 15.51 -8.80
CA GLY A 53 11.55 15.73 -7.55
C GLY A 53 12.38 15.46 -6.28
N GLU A 54 11.72 15.58 -5.13
CA GLU A 54 12.33 15.53 -3.79
C GLU A 54 12.56 14.08 -3.30
N TRP A 55 13.44 13.35 -4.00
CA TRP A 55 13.75 11.95 -3.68
C TRP A 55 14.38 11.77 -2.29
N ASP A 56 15.11 12.75 -1.76
CA ASP A 56 15.68 12.63 -0.40
C ASP A 56 14.59 12.59 0.67
N GLU A 57 13.53 13.40 0.53
CA GLU A 57 12.38 13.41 1.45
C GLU A 57 11.62 12.08 1.41
N VAL A 58 11.38 11.56 0.20
CA VAL A 58 10.72 10.25 0.01
C VAL A 58 11.55 9.14 0.66
N LEU A 59 12.86 9.11 0.41
CA LEU A 59 13.74 8.11 1.01
C LEU A 59 13.84 8.26 2.53
N GLN A 60 13.81 9.49 3.05
CA GLN A 60 13.75 9.75 4.49
C GLN A 60 12.45 9.24 5.10
N LEU A 61 11.31 9.45 4.43
CA LEU A 61 10.00 8.93 4.86
C LEU A 61 10.00 7.40 4.93
N PHE A 62 10.66 6.73 3.99
CA PHE A 62 10.86 5.28 4.00
C PHE A 62 11.93 4.81 4.98
N GLY A 63 12.52 5.71 5.79
CA GLY A 63 13.50 5.37 6.81
C GLY A 63 14.88 5.00 6.26
N VAL A 64 15.20 5.35 5.01
CA VAL A 64 16.50 5.07 4.42
C VAL A 64 17.57 5.91 5.15
N PRO A 65 18.66 5.31 5.65
CA PRO A 65 19.70 6.05 6.37
C PRO A 65 20.35 7.15 5.53
N MET A 66 20.72 8.26 6.16
CA MET A 66 21.27 9.46 5.50
C MET A 66 22.49 9.15 4.60
N LEU A 67 23.37 8.23 5.01
CA LEU A 67 24.49 7.80 4.18
C LEU A 67 24.04 7.16 2.87
N ALA A 68 23.05 6.26 2.91
CA ALA A 68 22.52 5.60 1.72
C ALA A 68 21.80 6.61 0.80
N ARG A 69 21.09 7.60 1.36
CA ARG A 69 20.46 8.66 0.56
C ARG A 69 21.48 9.56 -0.14
N ARG A 70 22.59 9.89 0.52
CA ARG A 70 23.69 10.64 -0.12
C ARG A 70 24.32 9.86 -1.28
N ILE A 71 24.45 8.54 -1.14
CA ILE A 71 24.89 7.66 -2.23
C ILE A 71 23.86 7.66 -3.37
N ALA A 72 22.57 7.55 -3.05
CA ALA A 72 21.49 7.60 -4.03
C ALA A 72 21.50 8.93 -4.82
N PHE A 73 21.64 10.06 -4.12
CA PHE A 73 21.79 11.38 -4.74
C PHE A 73 23.02 11.45 -5.65
N GLY A 74 24.19 11.02 -5.16
CA GLY A 74 25.43 10.99 -5.96
C GLY A 74 25.39 10.04 -7.17
N THR A 75 24.46 9.08 -7.17
CA THR A 75 24.23 8.17 -8.30
C THR A 75 23.04 8.58 -9.17
N GLY A 76 22.42 9.74 -8.89
CA GLY A 76 21.27 10.27 -9.62
C GLY A 76 20.02 9.42 -9.49
N PHE A 77 19.85 8.71 -8.35
CA PHE A 77 18.72 7.82 -8.08
C PHE A 77 18.50 6.74 -9.15
N GLY A 78 19.59 6.28 -9.76
CA GLY A 78 19.54 5.27 -10.83
C GLY A 78 19.26 5.84 -12.22
N ALA A 79 19.15 7.17 -12.39
CA ALA A 79 19.05 7.79 -13.70
C ALA A 79 20.22 7.35 -14.60
N ASN A 80 19.88 6.91 -15.80
CA ASN A 80 20.76 6.33 -16.80
C ASN A 80 21.50 5.06 -16.40
N ARG A 81 21.18 4.46 -15.25
CA ARG A 81 21.90 3.29 -14.68
C ARG A 81 20.96 2.13 -14.33
N ALA A 82 19.78 2.41 -13.82
CA ALA A 82 18.79 1.40 -13.45
C ALA A 82 18.06 0.88 -14.69
N ILE A 83 17.97 -0.44 -14.79
CA ILE A 83 17.29 -1.18 -15.83
C ILE A 83 16.28 -2.11 -15.18
N GLN A 84 15.02 -2.02 -15.60
CA GLN A 84 13.94 -2.85 -15.12
C GLN A 84 13.50 -3.80 -16.23
N THR A 85 13.52 -5.10 -15.98
CA THR A 85 12.94 -6.09 -16.88
C THR A 85 11.57 -6.45 -16.34
N LEU A 86 10.54 -6.14 -17.12
CA LEU A 86 9.14 -6.40 -16.78
C LEU A 86 8.66 -7.61 -17.57
N SER A 87 8.02 -8.55 -16.88
CA SER A 87 7.36 -9.72 -17.46
C SER A 87 5.92 -9.76 -16.99
N GLN A 88 4.97 -9.68 -17.93
CA GLN A 88 3.54 -9.69 -17.63
C GLN A 88 2.92 -11.01 -18.09
N ILE A 89 2.15 -11.67 -17.21
CA ILE A 89 1.39 -12.88 -17.52
C ILE A 89 -0.10 -12.54 -17.41
N GLY A 90 -0.73 -12.37 -18.57
CA GLY A 90 -2.13 -11.96 -18.67
C GLY A 90 -2.39 -10.61 -18.00
N THR A 91 -3.50 -10.50 -17.26
CA THR A 91 -3.97 -9.26 -16.66
C THR A 91 -3.68 -9.12 -15.17
N ARG A 92 -3.15 -10.16 -14.53
CA ARG A 92 -3.09 -10.25 -13.05
C ARG A 92 -1.69 -10.32 -12.47
N GLU A 93 -0.69 -10.65 -13.28
CA GLU A 93 0.66 -10.90 -12.78
C GLU A 93 1.67 -10.04 -13.53
N LEU A 94 2.41 -9.22 -12.78
CA LEU A 94 3.52 -8.42 -13.27
C LEU A 94 4.75 -8.70 -12.39
N THR A 95 5.78 -9.28 -13.00
CA THR A 95 7.08 -9.47 -12.36
C THR A 95 8.03 -8.37 -12.79
N VAL A 96 8.70 -7.75 -11.82
CA VAL A 96 9.67 -6.66 -12.04
C VAL A 96 11.03 -7.08 -11.50
N GLU A 97 12.00 -7.23 -12.40
CA GLU A 97 13.40 -7.47 -12.03
C GLU A 97 14.20 -6.18 -12.19
N ASN A 98 14.84 -5.74 -11.10
CA ASN A 98 15.68 -4.55 -11.10
C ASN A 98 17.16 -4.94 -11.21
N SER A 99 17.85 -4.37 -12.20
CA SER A 99 19.28 -4.53 -12.41
C SER A 99 19.97 -3.18 -12.61
N MET A 100 21.26 -3.11 -12.29
CA MET A 100 22.09 -1.91 -12.49
C MET A 100 23.04 -2.14 -13.65
N MET A 101 23.15 -1.17 -14.56
CA MET A 101 24.08 -1.23 -15.68
C MET A 101 25.53 -1.28 -15.17
N GLN A 102 26.18 -2.43 -15.34
CA GLN A 102 27.60 -2.59 -15.02
C GLN A 102 28.44 -1.96 -16.13
N LYS A 103 29.41 -1.12 -15.77
CA LYS A 103 30.42 -0.65 -16.72
C LYS A 103 31.37 -1.81 -17.02
N THR A 104 31.24 -2.42 -18.20
CA THR A 104 32.28 -3.32 -18.72
C THR A 104 33.49 -2.48 -19.12
N TYR A 105 34.58 -2.62 -18.39
CA TYR A 105 35.89 -2.16 -18.83
C TYR A 105 36.46 -3.22 -19.77
N LYS A 106 36.84 -2.84 -20.99
CA LYS A 106 37.69 -3.67 -21.83
C LYS A 106 39.13 -3.44 -21.36
N GLU A 107 39.83 -4.53 -21.03
CA GLU A 107 41.28 -4.54 -20.80
C GLU A 107 42.06 -4.08 -22.04
#